data_AF-A0A196N0H8-F1
#
_entry.id   AF-A0A196N0H8-F1
#
_cell.length_a   1.000
_cell.length_b   1.000
_cell.length_c   1.000
_cell.angle_alpha   90.00
_cell.angle_beta   90.00
_cell.angle_gamma   90.00
#
_symmetry.space_group_name_H-M   'P 1'
#
loop_
_entity.id
_entity.type
_entity.pdbx_description
1 polymer ?
#
loop_
_entity_poly.entity_id
_entity_poly.type
_entity_poly.pdbx_seq_one_letter_code
_entity_poly.pdbx_strand_id
1 'polypeptide(L)'
;MASSSQHKFRRVHLLSSAFASLTIAAPPAYAADDPVEAGGDIIVTAQKRDQRLIDVPSAVSVLSPEALREAGVKDLVDASRLTPGVVVSPQFVGGRTIQTFTIRGIGYDDFRPNGNPSAAVSVDGVYQGSAALVGGQMFDVSRIEILKGPQGTLYGQTTTAGAVNIISNQPGNTLQGNARVEYGRFNSWRAEAVYGNTGRMI
;
A
#
# COMPACT_ATOMS: atom_id res chain seq x y z
N MET A 1 49.62 58.59 -13.84
CA MET A 1 49.16 57.27 -13.33
C MET A 1 47.66 57.36 -13.07
N ALA A 2 46.90 56.37 -13.57
CA ALA A 2 45.45 56.09 -13.42
C ALA A 2 44.48 57.15 -13.98
N SER A 3 44.03 57.07 -15.25
CA SER A 3 43.06 56.14 -15.88
C SER A 3 41.59 56.46 -15.56
N SER A 4 40.89 56.99 -16.56
CA SER A 4 39.43 57.18 -16.60
C SER A 4 38.68 55.85 -16.66
N SER A 5 37.45 55.78 -16.13
CA SER A 5 36.44 54.89 -16.69
C SER A 5 35.03 55.43 -16.47
N GLN A 6 34.40 55.83 -17.58
CA GLN A 6 32.96 56.06 -17.72
C GLN A 6 32.24 54.71 -17.69
N HIS A 7 31.31 54.47 -16.79
CA HIS A 7 30.41 53.31 -16.88
C HIS A 7 28.97 53.73 -17.16
N LYS A 8 28.59 53.44 -18.41
CA LYS A 8 27.32 53.66 -19.08
C LYS A 8 26.17 52.91 -18.39
N PHE A 9 25.02 53.57 -18.24
CA PHE A 9 23.75 52.96 -17.87
C PHE A 9 23.42 51.78 -18.80
N ARG A 10 23.35 50.55 -18.28
CA ARG A 10 22.88 49.37 -19.02
C ARG A 10 21.36 49.26 -18.90
N ARG A 11 20.71 49.26 -20.05
CA ARG A 11 19.30 48.95 -20.26
C ARG A 11 18.98 47.55 -19.72
N VAL A 12 17.96 47.45 -18.87
CA VAL A 12 17.37 46.18 -18.44
C VAL A 12 16.50 45.67 -19.58
N HIS A 13 16.93 44.57 -20.22
CA HIS A 13 16.10 43.83 -21.16
C HIS A 13 15.24 42.84 -20.39
N LEU A 14 13.94 43.07 -20.35
CA LEU A 14 12.93 42.09 -19.94
C LEU A 14 12.93 40.95 -20.97
N LEU A 15 13.55 39.81 -20.63
CA LEU A 15 13.34 38.57 -21.35
C LEU A 15 11.94 38.03 -21.00
N SER A 16 11.02 38.18 -21.93
CA SER A 16 9.73 37.49 -21.94
C SER A 16 9.99 35.99 -22.11
N SER A 17 9.82 35.19 -21.05
CA SER A 17 9.82 33.74 -21.14
C SER A 17 8.49 33.30 -21.76
N ALA A 18 8.54 32.82 -23.01
CA ALA A 18 7.41 32.17 -23.66
C ALA A 18 7.04 30.91 -22.87
N PHE A 19 5.90 30.95 -22.18
CA PHE A 19 5.25 29.76 -21.62
C PHE A 19 4.69 28.96 -22.80
N ALA A 20 5.46 27.99 -23.28
CA ALA A 20 4.95 26.99 -24.23
C ALA A 20 3.87 26.17 -23.51
N SER A 21 2.61 26.43 -23.86
CA SER A 21 1.48 25.66 -23.35
C SER A 21 1.54 24.26 -23.94
N LEU A 22 1.98 23.28 -23.13
CA LEU A 22 1.88 21.88 -23.47
C LEU A 22 0.41 21.46 -23.31
N THR A 23 -0.36 21.54 -24.39
CA THR A 23 -1.72 20.99 -24.44
C THR A 23 -1.63 19.47 -24.36
N ILE A 24 -1.84 18.92 -23.16
CA ILE A 24 -2.07 17.50 -22.96
C ILE A 24 -3.45 17.19 -23.53
N ALA A 25 -3.49 16.55 -24.69
CA ALA A 25 -4.73 16.02 -25.26
C ALA A 25 -5.22 14.89 -24.35
N ALA A 26 -6.31 15.14 -23.60
CA ALA A 26 -6.99 14.10 -22.84
C ALA A 26 -7.62 13.11 -23.83
N PRO A 27 -7.26 11.81 -23.78
CA PRO A 27 -7.97 10.81 -24.57
C PRO A 27 -9.45 10.77 -24.15
N PRO A 28 -10.38 10.43 -25.05
CA PRO A 28 -11.78 10.28 -24.71
C PRO A 28 -11.92 9.24 -23.60
N ALA A 29 -12.55 9.65 -22.50
CA ALA A 29 -12.94 8.74 -21.43
C ALA A 29 -14.04 7.82 -21.97
N TYR A 30 -13.67 6.60 -22.35
CA TYR A 30 -14.65 5.53 -22.43
C TYR A 30 -15.05 5.19 -21.00
N ALA A 31 -16.28 5.57 -20.65
CA ALA A 31 -16.95 5.00 -19.49
C ALA A 31 -17.11 3.52 -19.78
N ALA A 32 -16.22 2.70 -19.22
CA ALA A 32 -16.47 1.29 -19.04
C ALA A 32 -17.62 1.19 -18.03
N ASP A 33 -18.82 1.01 -18.54
CA ASP A 33 -19.99 0.57 -17.79
C ASP A 33 -19.75 -0.91 -17.46
N ASP A 34 -18.72 -1.18 -16.64
CA ASP A 34 -18.54 -2.49 -16.03
C ASP A 34 -19.70 -2.65 -15.06
N PRO A 35 -20.54 -3.70 -15.19
CA PRO A 35 -21.56 -3.95 -14.19
C PRO A 35 -20.83 -4.15 -12.86
N VAL A 36 -21.03 -3.20 -11.95
CA VAL A 36 -20.71 -3.40 -10.55
C VAL A 36 -21.70 -4.47 -10.09
N GLU A 37 -21.28 -5.73 -10.10
CA GLU A 37 -21.98 -6.78 -9.36
C GLU A 37 -21.94 -6.40 -7.88
N ALA A 38 -22.92 -5.61 -7.48
CA ALA A 38 -23.30 -5.38 -6.10
C ALA A 38 -23.86 -6.70 -5.56
N GLY A 39 -22.97 -7.62 -5.21
CA GLY A 39 -23.33 -8.97 -4.76
C GLY A 39 -22.27 -10.05 -4.96
N GLY A 40 -21.06 -9.72 -5.43
CA GLY A 40 -19.99 -10.72 -5.60
C GLY A 40 -19.54 -11.36 -4.28
N ASP A 41 -19.30 -12.66 -4.32
CA ASP A 41 -18.68 -13.39 -3.20
C ASP A 41 -17.26 -12.87 -2.96
N ILE A 42 -16.92 -12.45 -1.75
CA ILE A 42 -15.54 -12.03 -1.42
C ILE A 42 -14.65 -13.26 -1.37
N ILE A 43 -13.79 -13.44 -2.38
CA ILE A 43 -12.81 -14.52 -2.41
C ILE A 43 -11.57 -14.15 -1.58
N VAL A 44 -11.17 -15.08 -0.72
CA VAL A 44 -9.99 -14.96 0.13
C VAL A 44 -9.11 -16.18 0.04
N THR A 45 -7.84 -15.99 0.34
CA THR A 45 -6.82 -17.05 0.38
C THR A 45 -6.39 -17.37 1.82
N ALA A 46 -7.27 -17.07 2.79
CA ALA A 46 -7.04 -17.21 4.21
C ALA A 46 -6.61 -18.64 4.64
N GLN A 47 -7.03 -19.67 3.88
CA GLN A 47 -6.62 -21.05 4.12
C GLN A 47 -5.62 -21.59 3.08
N LYS A 48 -4.81 -20.72 2.47
CA LYS A 48 -3.89 -21.09 1.37
C LYS A 48 -4.60 -21.67 0.14
N ARG A 49 -5.92 -21.46 0.03
CA ARG A 49 -6.77 -21.80 -1.11
C ARG A 49 -7.82 -20.71 -1.29
N ASP A 50 -8.25 -20.52 -2.52
CA ASP A 50 -9.33 -19.59 -2.83
C ASP A 50 -10.65 -20.15 -2.34
N GLN A 51 -11.34 -19.37 -1.52
CA GLN A 51 -12.62 -19.71 -0.93
C GLN A 51 -13.38 -18.44 -0.58
N ARG A 52 -14.70 -18.54 -0.50
CA ARG A 52 -15.54 -17.41 -0.11
C ARG A 52 -15.32 -17.07 1.35
N LEU A 53 -15.34 -15.78 1.68
CA LEU A 53 -15.16 -15.28 3.04
C LEU A 53 -16.16 -15.91 4.02
N ILE A 54 -17.42 -16.10 3.57
CA ILE A 54 -18.49 -16.69 4.39
C ILE A 54 -18.25 -18.17 4.72
N ASP A 55 -17.49 -18.87 3.90
CA ASP A 55 -17.19 -20.30 4.09
C ASP A 55 -15.92 -20.51 4.94
N VAL A 56 -15.24 -19.43 5.37
CA VAL A 56 -14.02 -19.55 6.19
C VAL A 56 -14.39 -19.77 7.66
N PRO A 57 -14.09 -20.94 8.26
CA PRO A 57 -14.36 -21.23 9.68
C PRO A 57 -13.38 -20.53 10.63
N SER A 58 -12.96 -19.30 10.34
CA SER A 58 -12.09 -18.49 11.20
C SER A 58 -12.43 -17.01 11.09
N ALA A 59 -12.03 -16.23 12.09
CA ALA A 59 -12.29 -14.80 12.09
C ALA A 59 -11.30 -14.08 11.16
N VAL A 60 -11.77 -13.74 9.96
CA VAL A 60 -10.98 -13.03 8.94
C VAL A 60 -11.53 -11.62 8.75
N SER A 61 -10.64 -10.63 8.71
CA SER A 61 -10.98 -9.31 8.15
C SER A 61 -10.34 -9.18 6.78
N VAL A 62 -11.09 -8.61 5.83
CA VAL A 62 -10.62 -8.32 4.49
C VAL A 62 -10.70 -6.83 4.28
N LEU A 63 -9.59 -6.21 3.89
CA LEU A 63 -9.55 -4.83 3.43
C LEU A 63 -9.50 -4.86 1.90
N SER A 64 -10.60 -4.40 1.28
CA SER A 64 -10.72 -4.33 -0.17
C SER A 64 -9.90 -3.16 -0.72
N PRO A 65 -9.53 -3.17 -2.01
CA PRO A 65 -8.75 -2.09 -2.60
C PRO A 65 -9.51 -0.74 -2.55
N GLU A 66 -10.83 -0.75 -2.67
CA GLU A 66 -11.68 0.44 -2.52
C GLU A 66 -11.61 0.99 -1.10
N ALA A 67 -11.73 0.13 -0.08
CA ALA A 67 -11.65 0.53 1.33
C ALA A 67 -10.27 1.12 1.67
N LEU A 68 -9.19 0.52 1.17
CA LEU A 68 -7.83 1.03 1.33
C LEU A 68 -7.68 2.41 0.67
N ARG A 69 -8.26 2.59 -0.52
CA ARG A 69 -8.17 3.83 -1.30
C ARG A 69 -8.97 4.97 -0.65
N GLU A 70 -10.21 4.70 -0.23
CA GLU A 70 -11.12 5.66 0.40
C GLU A 70 -10.62 6.14 1.76
N ALA A 71 -10.05 5.24 2.56
CA ALA A 71 -9.43 5.59 3.82
C ALA A 71 -8.05 6.24 3.67
N GLY A 72 -7.51 6.31 2.44
CA GLY A 72 -6.20 6.89 2.18
C GLY A 72 -5.06 6.14 2.88
N VAL A 73 -5.17 4.81 2.97
CA VAL A 73 -4.19 3.95 3.63
C VAL A 73 -2.87 4.00 2.90
N LYS A 74 -1.78 4.30 3.63
CA LYS A 74 -0.43 4.44 3.06
C LYS A 74 0.51 3.32 3.46
N ASP A 75 0.23 2.70 4.60
CA ASP A 75 1.02 1.64 5.21
C ASP A 75 0.15 0.72 6.09
N LEU A 76 0.79 -0.28 6.70
CA LEU A 76 0.11 -1.25 7.58
C LEU A 76 -0.43 -0.63 8.86
N VAL A 77 0.13 0.51 9.30
CA VAL A 77 -0.35 1.24 10.48
C VAL A 77 -1.73 1.81 10.17
N ASP A 78 -1.89 2.46 9.03
CA ASP A 78 -3.17 2.99 8.57
C ASP A 78 -4.19 1.86 8.35
N ALA A 79 -3.78 0.75 7.71
CA ALA A 79 -4.66 -0.40 7.48
C ALA A 79 -5.19 -1.01 8.78
N SER A 80 -4.38 -1.04 9.84
CA SER A 80 -4.79 -1.56 11.14
C SER A 80 -5.94 -0.76 11.76
N ARG A 81 -6.06 0.54 11.46
CA ARG A 81 -7.15 1.40 11.95
C ARG A 81 -8.51 1.03 11.39
N LEU A 82 -8.54 0.34 10.25
CA LEU A 82 -9.76 -0.17 9.63
C LEU A 82 -10.15 -1.55 10.16
N THR A 83 -9.29 -2.19 10.95
CA THR A 83 -9.48 -3.57 11.40
C THR A 83 -9.62 -3.65 12.92
N PRO A 84 -10.83 -3.83 13.46
CA PRO A 84 -11.03 -3.97 14.90
C PRO A 84 -10.19 -5.10 15.52
N GLY A 85 -9.60 -4.81 16.67
CA GLY A 85 -8.77 -5.75 17.42
C GLY A 85 -7.42 -6.05 16.77
N VAL A 86 -6.97 -5.22 15.83
CA VAL A 86 -5.62 -5.26 15.26
C VAL A 86 -4.95 -3.92 15.52
N VAL A 87 -3.69 -3.96 15.96
CA VAL A 87 -2.84 -2.78 16.12
C VAL A 87 -1.52 -3.09 15.44
N VAL A 88 -1.04 -2.18 14.61
CA VAL A 88 0.31 -2.23 14.02
C VAL A 88 1.15 -1.12 14.63
N SER A 89 2.28 -1.51 15.20
CA SER A 89 3.20 -0.61 15.87
C SER A 89 4.51 -0.52 15.07
N PRO A 90 4.85 0.64 14.51
CA PRO A 90 6.14 0.85 13.88
C PRO A 90 7.22 0.98 14.96
N GLN A 91 8.33 0.27 14.79
CA GLN A 91 9.52 0.40 15.62
C GLN A 91 10.72 0.77 14.75
N PHE A 92 11.57 1.67 15.23
CA PHE A 92 12.75 2.11 14.50
C PHE A 92 14.00 1.45 15.06
N VAL A 93 14.64 0.59 14.27
CA VAL A 93 15.77 -0.24 14.70
C VAL A 93 16.84 -0.25 13.62
N GLY A 94 18.06 0.18 13.97
CA GLY A 94 19.20 0.13 13.05
C GLY A 94 19.00 0.92 11.74
N GLY A 95 18.26 2.02 11.77
CA GLY A 95 17.98 2.84 10.58
C GLY A 95 16.81 2.36 9.73
N ARG A 96 16.08 1.32 10.16
CA ARG A 96 14.92 0.77 9.44
C ARG A 96 13.69 0.77 10.32
N THR A 97 12.53 1.03 9.71
CA THR A 97 11.23 0.83 10.36
C THR A 97 10.82 -0.63 10.19
N ILE A 98 10.58 -1.31 11.31
CA ILE A 98 9.94 -2.63 11.36
C ILE A 98 8.51 -2.46 11.85
N GLN A 99 7.60 -3.34 11.42
CA GLN A 99 6.20 -3.30 11.83
C GLN A 99 5.89 -4.52 12.69
N THR A 100 5.39 -4.32 13.90
CA THR A 100 4.92 -5.40 14.78
C THR A 100 3.40 -5.40 14.88
N PHE A 101 2.81 -6.58 14.93
CA PHE A 101 1.36 -6.77 14.98
C PHE A 101 0.93 -7.18 16.39
N THR A 102 -0.16 -6.58 16.85
CA THR A 102 -0.91 -7.04 18.01
C THR A 102 -2.32 -7.37 17.54
N ILE A 103 -2.73 -8.63 17.69
CA ILE A 103 -4.05 -9.09 17.26
C ILE A 103 -4.77 -9.69 18.47
N ARG A 104 -5.96 -9.15 18.78
CA ARG A 104 -6.75 -9.51 19.98
C ARG A 104 -5.93 -9.45 21.28
N GLY A 105 -5.05 -8.45 21.40
CA GLY A 105 -4.19 -8.25 22.57
C GLY A 105 -2.94 -9.13 22.62
N ILE A 106 -2.74 -10.04 21.68
CA ILE A 106 -1.52 -10.85 21.58
C ILE A 106 -0.55 -10.13 20.65
N GLY A 107 0.54 -9.62 21.22
CA GLY A 107 1.53 -8.81 20.53
C GLY A 107 2.95 -9.37 20.62
N TYR A 108 3.86 -8.70 19.94
CA TYR A 108 5.30 -8.96 19.99
C TYR A 108 6.01 -7.66 20.37
N ASP A 109 6.70 -7.68 21.50
CA ASP A 109 7.38 -6.51 22.08
C ASP A 109 8.90 -6.74 22.14
N ASP A 110 9.48 -7.06 20.98
CA ASP A 110 10.92 -7.16 20.83
C ASP A 110 11.32 -6.52 19.50
N PHE A 111 12.39 -5.74 19.56
CA PHE A 111 12.84 -4.87 18.50
C PHE A 111 13.82 -5.56 17.56
N ARG A 112 14.24 -6.80 17.85
CA ARG A 112 15.18 -7.54 17.00
C ARG A 112 14.53 -7.86 15.64
N PRO A 113 15.10 -7.43 14.51
CA PRO A 113 14.52 -7.68 13.18
C PRO A 113 14.40 -9.17 12.80
N ASN A 114 15.13 -10.04 13.50
CA ASN A 114 15.17 -11.49 13.31
C ASN A 114 14.52 -12.27 14.48
N GLY A 115 13.77 -11.58 15.34
CA GLY A 115 13.04 -12.27 16.39
C GLY A 115 11.78 -12.96 15.87
N ASN A 116 10.98 -13.57 16.75
CA ASN A 116 9.82 -14.37 16.38
C ASN A 116 8.51 -13.58 16.60
N PRO A 117 7.95 -12.91 15.58
CA PRO A 117 6.76 -12.10 15.75
C PRO A 117 5.53 -12.92 16.20
N SER A 118 4.53 -12.24 16.75
CA SER A 118 3.31 -12.88 17.23
C SER A 118 2.35 -13.24 16.10
N ALA A 119 2.41 -12.52 14.98
CA ALA A 119 1.61 -12.77 13.78
C ALA A 119 2.51 -12.98 12.55
N ALA A 120 2.14 -13.94 11.72
CA ALA A 120 2.86 -14.23 10.49
C ALA A 120 2.41 -13.25 9.42
N VAL A 121 3.34 -12.65 8.70
CA VAL A 121 3.02 -11.82 7.54
C VAL A 121 3.42 -12.57 6.28
N SER A 122 2.56 -12.57 5.28
CA SER A 122 2.89 -13.06 3.95
C SER A 122 2.52 -12.05 2.87
N VAL A 123 3.29 -12.04 1.80
CA VAL A 123 3.01 -11.29 0.58
C VAL A 123 2.85 -12.31 -0.54
N ASP A 124 1.70 -12.34 -1.19
CA ASP A 124 1.37 -13.30 -2.24
C ASP A 124 1.64 -14.77 -1.84
N GLY A 125 1.29 -15.11 -0.60
CA GLY A 125 1.48 -16.44 -0.03
C GLY A 125 2.89 -16.73 0.50
N VAL A 126 3.88 -15.88 0.21
CA VAL A 126 5.28 -16.01 0.66
C VAL A 126 5.46 -15.38 2.03
N TYR A 127 5.90 -16.19 3.00
CA TYR A 127 6.14 -15.74 4.37
C TYR A 127 7.30 -14.74 4.46
N GLN A 128 7.07 -13.66 5.20
CA GLN A 128 8.04 -12.62 5.49
C GLN A 128 8.74 -12.93 6.81
N GLY A 129 9.86 -13.67 6.74
CA GLY A 129 10.60 -14.13 7.92
C GLY A 129 11.33 -13.05 8.72
N SER A 130 11.34 -11.80 8.25
CA SER A 130 11.91 -10.67 8.96
C SER A 130 10.91 -9.52 9.02
N ALA A 131 10.73 -8.93 10.20
CA ALA A 131 9.89 -7.75 10.39
C ALA A 131 10.38 -6.53 9.56
N ALA A 132 11.63 -6.55 9.10
CA ALA A 132 12.20 -5.53 8.21
C ALA A 132 11.72 -5.64 6.75
N LEU A 133 11.07 -6.73 6.37
CA LEU A 133 10.44 -6.93 5.05
C LEU A 133 8.97 -6.50 5.04
N VAL A 134 8.36 -6.39 6.22
CA VAL A 134 6.93 -6.09 6.41
C VAL A 134 6.62 -4.60 6.20
N GLY A 135 7.59 -3.70 6.41
CA GLY A 135 7.41 -2.24 6.34
C GLY A 135 7.38 -1.61 4.94
N GLY A 136 7.09 -2.39 3.89
CA GLY A 136 6.96 -1.86 2.53
C GLY A 136 5.78 -0.89 2.38
N GLN A 137 5.90 0.05 1.44
CA GLN A 137 4.76 0.88 1.04
C GLN A 137 3.66 -0.02 0.47
N MET A 138 2.40 0.24 0.83
CA MET A 138 1.24 -0.42 0.23
C MET A 138 1.01 0.13 -1.17
N PHE A 139 1.80 -0.35 -2.12
CA PHE A 139 1.64 -0.01 -3.52
C PHE A 139 1.09 -1.23 -4.27
N ASP A 140 0.11 -1.01 -5.12
CA ASP A 140 -0.50 -2.04 -5.98
C ASP A 140 -1.05 -3.27 -5.23
N VAL A 141 -1.67 -3.03 -4.07
CA VAL A 141 -2.32 -4.07 -3.26
C VAL A 141 -3.73 -4.31 -3.77
N SER A 142 -4.05 -5.58 -4.06
CA SER A 142 -5.41 -6.03 -4.35
C SER A 142 -6.23 -6.10 -3.08
N ARG A 143 -5.74 -6.77 -2.02
CA ARG A 143 -6.45 -6.84 -0.74
C ARG A 143 -5.50 -7.21 0.40
N ILE A 144 -5.95 -6.98 1.63
CA ILE A 144 -5.28 -7.44 2.85
C ILE A 144 -6.23 -8.34 3.62
N GLU A 145 -5.77 -9.54 3.96
CA GLU A 145 -6.53 -10.50 4.76
C GLU A 145 -5.87 -10.65 6.13
N ILE A 146 -6.65 -10.50 7.20
CA ILE A 146 -6.13 -10.61 8.57
C ILE A 146 -6.91 -11.70 9.31
N LEU A 147 -6.24 -12.83 9.51
CA LEU A 147 -6.72 -13.95 10.31
C LEU A 147 -6.44 -13.67 11.79
N LYS A 148 -7.49 -13.68 12.61
CA LYS A 148 -7.38 -13.42 14.05
C LYS A 148 -7.39 -14.71 14.85
N GLY A 149 -6.35 -14.91 15.65
CA GLY A 149 -6.15 -16.09 16.49
C GLY A 149 -5.21 -17.12 15.84
N PRO A 150 -4.74 -18.13 16.60
CA PRO A 150 -3.66 -19.03 16.21
C PRO A 150 -3.81 -19.66 14.82
N GLN A 151 -2.78 -19.57 13.97
CA GLN A 151 -2.75 -20.15 12.62
C GLN A 151 -1.58 -21.13 12.38
N GLY A 152 -1.17 -21.88 13.42
CA GLY A 152 0.05 -22.70 13.41
C GLY A 152 0.09 -23.81 12.36
N THR A 153 -1.07 -24.33 11.96
CA THR A 153 -1.20 -25.43 11.00
C THR A 153 -0.92 -25.01 9.57
N LEU A 154 -1.33 -23.80 9.17
CA LEU A 154 -1.22 -23.32 7.78
C LEU A 154 -0.06 -22.32 7.57
N TYR A 155 0.36 -21.64 8.64
CA TYR A 155 1.34 -20.55 8.57
C TYR A 155 2.58 -20.79 9.44
N GLY A 156 2.62 -21.86 10.23
CA GLY A 156 3.81 -22.27 10.98
C GLY A 156 4.06 -21.50 12.29
N GLN A 157 5.33 -21.45 12.68
CA GLN A 157 5.84 -21.18 14.05
C GLN A 157 5.71 -19.73 14.59
N THR A 158 4.96 -18.86 13.90
CA THR A 158 4.93 -17.40 14.15
C THR A 158 3.50 -16.87 14.04
N THR A 159 2.55 -17.56 14.66
CA THR A 159 1.11 -17.34 14.36
C THR A 159 0.24 -17.28 15.58
N THR A 160 0.81 -17.11 16.78
CA THR A 160 0.09 -17.12 18.06
C THR A 160 -1.05 -16.09 18.10
N ALA A 161 -0.82 -14.90 17.56
CA ALA A 161 -1.82 -13.85 17.41
C ALA A 161 -2.67 -14.02 16.14
N GLY A 162 -2.07 -14.58 15.08
CA GLY A 162 -2.73 -14.91 13.83
C GLY A 162 -1.83 -14.76 12.61
N ALA A 163 -2.41 -14.40 11.47
CA ALA A 163 -1.70 -14.21 10.22
C ALA A 163 -2.26 -13.04 9.42
N VAL A 164 -1.39 -12.39 8.64
CA VAL A 164 -1.70 -11.27 7.75
C VAL A 164 -1.21 -11.64 6.37
N ASN A 165 -2.10 -11.62 5.39
CA ASN A 165 -1.77 -11.81 3.98
C ASN A 165 -1.96 -10.48 3.26
N ILE A 166 -0.93 -10.08 2.52
CA ILE A 166 -0.99 -8.96 1.59
C ILE A 166 -1.00 -9.57 0.19
N ILE A 167 -2.05 -9.29 -0.57
CA ILE A 167 -2.24 -9.83 -1.92
C ILE A 167 -2.05 -8.67 -2.88
N SER A 168 -1.10 -8.77 -3.80
CA SER A 168 -0.88 -7.80 -4.86
C SER A 168 -1.86 -7.98 -6.01
N ASN A 169 -2.02 -6.95 -6.85
CA ASN A 169 -2.76 -7.10 -8.10
C ASN A 169 -2.02 -8.07 -9.03
N GLN A 170 -2.69 -9.15 -9.40
CA GLN A 170 -2.09 -10.20 -10.21
C GLN A 170 -1.98 -9.77 -11.68
N PRO A 171 -0.95 -10.20 -12.41
CA PRO A 171 -0.86 -9.97 -13.84
C PRO A 171 -2.01 -10.68 -14.57
N GLY A 172 -2.47 -10.09 -15.68
CA GLY A 172 -3.55 -10.62 -16.51
C GLY A 172 -3.43 -10.20 -17.97
N ASN A 173 -4.53 -10.25 -18.70
CA ASN A 173 -4.56 -10.00 -20.14
C ASN A 173 -5.12 -8.62 -20.50
N THR A 174 -5.68 -7.89 -19.53
CA THR A 174 -6.30 -6.59 -19.75
C THR A 174 -5.36 -5.49 -19.32
N LEU A 175 -4.99 -4.60 -20.25
CA LEU A 175 -4.19 -3.42 -19.93
C LEU A 175 -4.97 -2.48 -19.00
N GLN A 176 -4.41 -2.20 -17.84
CA GLN A 176 -4.96 -1.30 -16.84
C GLN A 176 -3.87 -0.36 -16.31
N GLY A 177 -4.31 0.77 -15.78
CA GLY A 177 -3.42 1.71 -15.13
C GLY A 177 -4.18 2.58 -14.14
N ASN A 178 -3.50 2.93 -13.05
CA ASN A 178 -4.01 3.84 -12.05
C ASN A 178 -2.95 4.89 -11.75
N ALA A 179 -3.35 6.14 -11.58
CA ALA A 179 -2.46 7.20 -11.11
C ALA A 179 -3.13 7.97 -9.98
N ARG A 180 -2.36 8.27 -8.94
CA ARG A 180 -2.81 9.00 -7.76
C ARG A 180 -1.81 10.11 -7.46
N VAL A 181 -2.34 11.32 -7.27
CA VAL A 181 -1.56 12.47 -6.81
C VAL A 181 -2.24 13.03 -5.57
N GLU A 182 -1.47 13.20 -4.50
CA GLU A 182 -1.92 13.77 -3.25
C GLU A 182 -1.11 15.02 -2.93
N TYR A 183 -1.78 16.03 -2.40
CA TYR A 183 -1.16 17.19 -1.80
C TYR A 183 -1.81 17.45 -0.44
N GLY A 184 -1.00 17.67 0.60
CA GLY A 184 -1.47 17.67 1.97
C GLY A 184 -0.73 18.64 2.89
N ARG A 185 -1.06 18.55 4.17
CA ARG A 185 -0.47 19.38 5.22
C ARG A 185 1.05 19.26 5.22
N PHE A 186 1.72 20.32 5.67
CA PHE A 186 3.19 20.43 5.73
C PHE A 186 3.86 20.37 4.35
N ASN A 187 3.19 20.83 3.29
CA ASN A 187 3.65 20.75 1.91
C ASN A 187 3.99 19.32 1.47
N SER A 188 3.31 18.32 2.04
CA SER A 188 3.49 16.94 1.63
C SER A 188 2.86 16.73 0.25
N TRP A 189 3.57 16.04 -0.63
CA TRP A 189 3.06 15.60 -1.92
C TRP A 189 3.43 14.13 -2.13
N ARG A 190 2.53 13.37 -2.76
CA ARG A 190 2.74 11.96 -3.13
C ARG A 190 2.22 11.77 -4.55
N ALA A 191 2.99 11.07 -5.38
CA ALA A 191 2.57 10.69 -6.71
C ALA A 191 2.85 9.21 -6.90
N GLU A 192 1.85 8.50 -7.41
CA GLU A 192 1.86 7.07 -7.64
C GLU A 192 1.27 6.79 -9.01
N ALA A 193 1.89 5.87 -9.75
CA ALA A 193 1.36 5.40 -11.02
C ALA A 193 1.67 3.92 -11.18
N VAL A 194 0.63 3.12 -11.35
CA VAL A 194 0.71 1.71 -11.73
C VAL A 194 0.24 1.62 -13.18
N TYR A 195 0.95 0.84 -13.99
CA TYR A 195 0.45 0.39 -15.27
C TYR A 195 0.86 -1.08 -15.46
N GLY A 196 0.00 -1.86 -16.09
CA GLY A 196 0.29 -3.25 -16.33
C GLY A 196 -0.92 -3.97 -16.89
N ASN A 197 -0.73 -5.21 -17.32
CA ASN A 197 -1.85 -6.04 -17.66
C ASN A 197 -2.29 -6.74 -16.36
N THR A 198 -3.51 -6.47 -15.88
CA THR A 198 -4.00 -6.95 -14.58
C THR A 198 -5.12 -7.96 -14.76
N GLY A 199 -5.09 -9.03 -13.97
CA GLY A 199 -6.14 -10.02 -13.85
C GLY A 199 -7.02 -9.64 -12.68
N ARG A 200 -8.26 -9.22 -12.94
CA ARG A 200 -9.24 -9.02 -11.87
C ARG A 200 -9.62 -10.40 -11.35
N MET A 201 -9.24 -10.73 -10.11
CA MET A 201 -9.82 -11.88 -9.43
C MET A 201 -11.24 -11.50 -9.05
N ILE A 202 -12.19 -12.23 -9.63
CA ILE A 202 -13.61 -12.29 -9.25
C ILE A 202 -13.74 -12.58 -7.75
#